data_AF-A0A7W8DSI3-F1
#
_entry.id   AF-A0A7W8DSI3-F1
#
_cell.length_a   1.000
_cell.length_b   1.000
_cell.length_c   1.000
_cell.angle_alpha   90.00
_cell.angle_beta   90.00
_cell.angle_gamma   90.00
#
_symmetry.space_group_name_H-M   'P 1'
#
loop_
_entity.id
_entity.type
_entity.pdbx_description
1 polymer ?
#
loop_
_entity_poly.entity_id
_entity_poly.type
_entity_poly.pdbx_seq_one_letter_code
_entity_poly.pdbx_strand_id
1 'polypeptide(L)'
;MSSELVEKMSSIFAVASVIMGALLAFVGAAAWYFADRDSDNKKKALERYQTESKIQIAEANLKAQEAKERAALAELEMVRLQQEIKWRLVGNEFSKALEGRKTGEVQIVYAAEHSESYVFAESIYGEIAKTGWLLREMPKGVSLKDVSRTFMMQEAGLLFSNSISGLAITFASDELPGKIPFVEDTASNALLAAFHASGYKPLIISPHEEIRPPKGVIKIVIGPRH
;
A
#
# COMPACT_ATOMS: atom_id res chain seq x y z
N MET A 1 -73.68 28.14 72.15
CA MET A 1 -72.28 28.52 71.91
C MET A 1 -72.23 30.04 71.94
N SER A 2 -71.58 30.65 72.93
CA SER A 2 -71.65 32.11 73.13
C SER A 2 -70.89 32.85 72.02
N SER A 3 -71.44 33.96 71.55
CA SER A 3 -70.84 34.85 70.53
C SER A 3 -69.41 35.27 70.89
N GLU A 4 -69.13 35.43 72.18
CA GLU A 4 -67.82 35.80 72.72
C GLU A 4 -66.72 34.74 72.47
N LEU A 5 -67.09 33.45 72.39
CA LEU A 5 -66.15 32.35 72.15
C LEU A 5 -65.81 32.26 70.65
N VAL A 6 -66.77 32.57 69.78
CA VAL A 6 -66.57 32.68 68.32
C VAL A 6 -65.66 33.86 67.98
N GLU A 7 -65.82 34.99 68.67
CA GLU A 7 -65.00 36.20 68.48
C GLU A 7 -63.55 36.00 68.94
N LYS A 8 -63.32 35.35 70.08
CA LYS A 8 -61.97 34.99 70.56
C LYS A 8 -61.29 33.97 69.66
N MET A 9 -62.01 32.95 69.18
CA MET A 9 -61.44 32.01 68.21
C MET A 9 -61.11 32.69 66.88
N SER A 10 -62.00 33.55 66.36
CA SER A 10 -61.76 34.32 65.13
C SER A 10 -60.51 35.18 65.23
N SER A 11 -60.29 35.86 66.36
CA SER A 11 -59.07 36.64 66.62
C SER A 11 -57.80 35.77 66.65
N ILE A 12 -57.85 34.60 67.31
CA ILE A 12 -56.72 33.66 67.36
C ILE A 12 -56.41 33.10 65.96
N PHE A 13 -57.42 32.73 65.18
CA PHE A 13 -57.26 32.28 63.80
C PHE A 13 -56.71 33.39 62.91
N ALA A 14 -57.15 34.65 63.09
CA ALA A 14 -56.60 35.79 62.36
C ALA A 14 -55.11 35.96 62.65
N VAL A 15 -54.70 35.97 63.93
CA VAL A 15 -53.29 36.07 64.32
C VAL A 15 -52.47 34.89 63.80
N ALA A 16 -53.00 33.66 63.91
CA ALA A 16 -52.35 32.47 63.39
C ALA A 16 -52.17 32.52 61.86
N SER A 17 -53.16 33.02 61.13
CA SER A 17 -53.09 33.17 59.66
C SER A 17 -52.05 34.19 59.21
N VAL A 18 -51.88 35.29 59.96
CA VAL A 18 -50.86 36.31 59.67
C VAL A 18 -49.47 35.76 59.94
N ILE A 19 -49.28 35.04 61.05
CA ILE A 19 -47.99 34.40 61.38
C ILE A 19 -47.64 33.35 60.30
N MET A 20 -48.61 32.53 59.90
CA MET A 20 -48.40 31.52 58.88
C MET A 20 -48.15 32.13 57.49
N GLY A 21 -48.85 33.21 57.14
CA GLY A 21 -48.59 33.99 55.92
C GLY A 21 -47.19 34.60 55.89
N ALA A 22 -46.72 35.14 57.02
CA ALA A 22 -45.36 35.68 57.15
C ALA A 22 -44.29 34.59 57.02
N LEU A 23 -44.52 33.41 57.60
CA LEU A 23 -43.62 32.25 57.45
C LEU A 23 -43.55 31.77 56.00
N LEU A 24 -44.70 31.69 55.31
CA LEU A 24 -44.74 31.30 53.89
C LEU A 24 -44.02 32.30 53.00
N ALA A 25 -44.20 33.60 53.24
CA ALA A 25 -43.47 34.65 52.53
C ALA A 25 -41.96 34.55 52.75
N PHE A 26 -41.53 34.26 53.98
CA PHE A 26 -40.13 34.08 54.31
C PHE A 26 -39.52 32.84 53.64
N VAL A 27 -40.21 31.70 53.67
CA VAL A 27 -39.77 30.46 52.99
C VAL A 27 -39.71 30.67 51.48
N GLY A 28 -40.70 31.37 50.90
CA GLY A 28 -40.70 31.72 49.48
C GLY A 28 -39.52 32.61 49.08
N ALA A 29 -39.23 33.64 49.88
CA ALA A 29 -38.08 34.52 49.65
C ALA A 29 -36.74 33.78 49.79
N ALA A 30 -36.61 32.90 50.79
CA ALA A 30 -35.43 32.07 50.97
C ALA A 30 -35.25 31.09 49.79
N ALA A 31 -36.31 30.42 49.35
CA ALA A 31 -36.28 29.52 48.21
C ALA A 31 -35.89 30.24 46.91
N TRP A 32 -36.42 31.45 46.68
CA TRP A 32 -36.05 32.27 45.52
C TRP A 32 -34.57 32.68 45.56
N TYR A 33 -34.06 33.12 46.73
CA TYR A 33 -32.66 33.48 46.91
C TYR A 33 -31.70 32.32 46.63
N PHE A 34 -32.02 31.12 47.13
CA PHE A 34 -31.20 29.93 46.87
C PHE A 34 -31.30 29.45 45.41
N ALA A 35 -32.48 29.54 44.79
CA ALA A 35 -32.67 29.19 43.39
C ALA A 35 -31.89 30.12 42.44
N ASP A 36 -31.86 31.42 42.74
CA ASP A 36 -31.09 32.41 41.97
C ASP A 36 -29.59 32.13 42.04
N ARG A 37 -29.06 31.84 43.24
CA ARG A 37 -27.66 31.43 43.41
C ARG A 37 -27.31 30.12 42.72
N ASP A 38 -28.19 29.12 42.75
CA ASP A 38 -27.97 27.85 42.08
C ASP A 38 -27.98 28.00 40.55
N SER A 39 -28.86 28.86 40.02
CA SER A 39 -28.90 29.23 38.61
C SER A 39 -27.59 29.88 38.14
N ASP A 40 -27.05 30.82 38.91
CA ASP A 40 -25.78 31.47 38.59
C ASP A 40 -24.59 30.51 38.62
N ASN A 41 -24.56 29.60 39.59
CA ASN A 41 -23.52 28.57 39.67
C ASN A 41 -23.61 27.58 38.50
N LYS A 42 -24.82 27.18 38.11
CA LYS A 42 -25.06 26.30 36.95
C LYS A 42 -24.68 26.97 35.63
N LYS A 43 -24.98 28.26 35.46
CA LYS A 43 -24.55 29.04 34.28
C LYS A 43 -23.02 29.12 34.19
N LYS A 44 -22.35 29.46 35.29
CA LYS A 44 -20.87 29.50 35.33
C LYS A 44 -20.24 28.13 35.07
N ALA A 45 -20.81 27.06 35.60
CA ALA A 45 -20.35 25.71 35.33
C ALA A 45 -20.53 25.37 33.84
N LEU A 46 -21.70 25.68 33.25
CA LEU A 46 -21.99 25.44 31.84
C LEU A 46 -21.03 26.22 30.91
N GLU A 47 -20.77 27.50 31.21
CA GLU A 47 -19.83 28.32 30.44
C GLU A 47 -18.40 27.76 30.49
N ARG A 48 -17.96 27.28 31.65
CA ARG A 48 -16.66 26.59 31.79
C ARG A 48 -16.61 25.32 30.97
N TYR A 49 -17.62 24.46 31.08
CA TYR A 49 -17.69 23.23 30.30
C TYR A 49 -17.75 23.50 28.79
N GLN A 50 -18.49 24.51 28.34
CA GLN A 50 -18.53 24.89 26.93
C GLN A 50 -17.17 25.40 26.44
N THR A 51 -16.46 26.16 27.26
CA THR A 51 -15.12 26.65 26.92
C THR A 51 -14.10 25.52 26.86
N GLU A 52 -14.06 24.67 27.88
CA GLU A 52 -13.19 23.50 27.94
C GLU A 52 -13.48 22.52 26.79
N SER A 53 -14.76 22.27 26.48
CA SER A 53 -15.15 21.41 25.37
C SER A 53 -14.73 21.99 24.02
N LYS A 54 -14.85 23.30 23.81
CA LYS A 54 -14.38 23.95 22.58
C LYS A 54 -12.87 23.80 22.41
N ILE A 55 -12.10 23.95 23.49
CA ILE A 55 -10.64 23.76 23.47
C ILE A 55 -10.30 22.30 23.13
N GLN A 56 -10.94 21.33 23.79
CA GLN A 56 -10.70 19.92 23.53
C GLN A 56 -11.08 19.49 22.10
N ILE A 57 -12.19 20.02 21.56
CA ILE A 57 -12.59 19.77 20.17
C ILE A 57 -11.58 20.38 19.20
N ALA A 58 -11.08 21.59 19.48
CA ALA A 58 -10.05 22.22 18.65
C ALA A 58 -8.74 21.42 18.64
N GLU A 59 -8.27 20.97 19.81
CA GLU A 59 -7.09 20.11 19.92
C GLU A 59 -7.28 18.76 19.23
N ALA A 60 -8.44 18.14 19.37
CA ALA A 60 -8.76 16.88 18.71
C ALA A 60 -8.79 17.03 17.19
N ASN A 61 -9.35 18.14 16.68
CA ASN A 61 -9.38 18.44 15.26
C ASN A 61 -7.98 18.67 14.69
N LEU A 62 -7.10 19.38 15.41
CA LEU A 62 -5.70 19.57 15.01
C LEU A 62 -4.96 18.23 14.92
N LYS A 63 -5.08 17.38 15.96
CA LYS A 63 -4.47 16.04 15.95
C LYS A 63 -5.02 15.16 14.83
N ALA A 64 -6.32 15.24 14.56
CA ALA A 64 -6.94 14.50 13.46
C ALA A 64 -6.46 15.00 12.09
N GLN A 65 -6.21 16.30 11.94
CA GLN A 65 -5.67 16.88 10.72
C GLN A 65 -4.21 16.44 10.49
N GLU A 66 -3.36 16.50 11.52
CA GLU A 66 -1.98 15.99 11.45
C GLU A 66 -1.94 14.49 11.11
N ALA A 67 -2.83 13.70 11.69
CA ALA A 67 -2.93 12.27 11.39
C ALA A 67 -3.36 12.02 9.94
N LYS A 68 -4.32 12.79 9.41
CA LYS A 68 -4.74 12.72 8.01
C LYS A 68 -3.61 13.10 7.06
N GLU A 69 -2.87 14.16 7.36
CA GLU A 69 -1.72 14.58 6.54
C GLU A 69 -0.63 13.50 6.51
N ARG A 70 -0.30 12.89 7.66
CA ARG A 70 0.64 11.76 7.72
C ARG A 70 0.13 10.54 6.98
N ALA A 71 -1.16 10.22 7.08
CA ALA A 71 -1.76 9.11 6.36
C ALA A 71 -1.71 9.31 4.85
N ALA A 72 -2.02 10.52 4.37
CA ALA A 72 -1.95 10.86 2.95
C ALA A 72 -0.51 10.77 2.41
N LEU A 73 0.48 11.24 3.18
CA LEU A 73 1.90 11.09 2.82
C LEU A 73 2.33 9.63 2.77
N ALA A 74 1.92 8.81 3.75
CA ALA A 74 2.21 7.38 3.76
C ALA A 74 1.54 6.64 2.59
N GLU A 75 0.32 7.02 2.22
CA GLU A 75 -0.40 6.45 1.07
C GLU A 75 0.30 6.81 -0.24
N LEU A 76 0.75 8.05 -0.41
CA LEU A 76 1.54 8.47 -1.57
C LEU A 76 2.86 7.70 -1.67
N GLU A 77 3.58 7.55 -0.55
CA GLU A 77 4.83 6.78 -0.51
C GLU A 77 4.58 5.30 -0.82
N MET A 78 3.50 4.72 -0.30
CA MET A 78 3.09 3.36 -0.63
C MET A 78 2.76 3.19 -2.12
N VAL A 79 2.01 4.12 -2.71
CA VAL A 79 1.69 4.08 -4.14
C VAL A 79 2.97 4.20 -4.97
N ARG A 80 3.89 5.09 -4.59
CA ARG A 80 5.20 5.22 -5.23
C ARG A 80 6.00 3.93 -5.14
N LEU A 81 6.12 3.33 -3.95
CA LEU A 81 6.84 2.06 -3.75
C LEU A 81 6.17 0.92 -4.53
N GLN A 82 4.84 0.86 -4.58
CA GLN A 82 4.13 -0.13 -5.39
C GLN A 82 4.38 0.06 -6.88
N GLN A 83 4.46 1.30 -7.38
CA GLN A 83 4.84 1.58 -8.76
C GLN A 83 6.30 1.18 -9.02
N GLU A 84 7.20 1.43 -8.07
CA GLU A 84 8.59 0.99 -8.09
C GLU A 84 8.75 -0.54 -7.96
N ILE A 85 7.73 -1.29 -7.54
CA ILE A 85 7.76 -2.77 -7.50
C ILE A 85 7.07 -3.37 -8.73
N LYS A 86 6.00 -2.76 -9.25
CA LYS A 86 5.19 -3.28 -10.37
C LYS A 86 6.00 -3.59 -11.64
N TRP A 87 7.03 -2.82 -11.95
CA TRP A 87 7.88 -3.05 -13.13
C TRP A 87 8.72 -4.34 -13.06
N ARG A 88 8.91 -4.93 -11.87
CA ARG A 88 9.63 -6.20 -11.64
C ARG A 88 8.72 -7.34 -11.17
N LEU A 89 7.42 -7.17 -11.20
CA LEU A 89 6.52 -8.30 -11.01
C LEU A 89 5.99 -8.72 -12.37
N VAL A 90 6.32 -9.96 -12.74
CA VAL A 90 5.83 -10.55 -13.96
C VAL A 90 4.40 -10.99 -13.70
N GLY A 91 3.44 -10.24 -14.25
CA GLY A 91 2.01 -10.50 -14.07
C GLY A 91 1.50 -11.62 -14.99
N ASN A 92 0.22 -11.97 -14.82
CA ASN A 92 -0.45 -13.01 -15.61
C ASN A 92 -0.42 -12.78 -17.14
N GLU A 93 -0.15 -11.57 -17.60
CA GLU A 93 0.02 -11.27 -19.03
C GLU A 93 1.21 -12.02 -19.64
N PHE A 94 2.26 -12.22 -18.84
CA PHE A 94 3.44 -12.97 -19.25
C PHE A 94 3.14 -14.45 -19.41
N SER A 95 2.45 -15.09 -18.44
CA SER A 95 2.05 -16.49 -18.58
C SER A 95 1.11 -16.69 -19.77
N LYS A 96 0.12 -15.80 -19.96
CA LYS A 96 -0.75 -15.80 -21.15
C LYS A 96 0.00 -15.68 -22.48
N ALA A 97 1.08 -14.89 -22.53
CA ALA A 97 1.90 -14.77 -23.74
C ALA A 97 2.69 -16.05 -24.07
N LEU A 98 2.95 -16.90 -23.06
CA LEU A 98 3.65 -18.17 -23.19
C LEU A 98 2.72 -19.37 -23.42
N GLU A 99 1.43 -19.25 -23.09
CA GLU A 99 0.42 -20.30 -23.29
C GLU A 99 0.26 -20.69 -24.78
N GLY A 100 0.19 -22.00 -25.05
CA GLY A 100 -0.03 -22.54 -26.40
C GLY A 100 1.17 -22.47 -27.35
N ARG A 101 2.34 -21.99 -26.90
CA ARG A 101 3.57 -21.90 -27.70
C ARG A 101 4.44 -23.15 -27.55
N LYS A 102 5.27 -23.43 -28.57
CA LYS A 102 6.22 -24.55 -28.56
C LYS A 102 7.20 -24.41 -27.40
N THR A 103 7.26 -25.42 -26.55
CA THR A 103 8.05 -25.42 -25.30
C THR A 103 9.54 -25.61 -25.58
N GLY A 104 10.38 -24.74 -25.03
CA GLY A 104 11.83 -24.90 -24.95
C GLY A 104 12.28 -25.04 -23.49
N GLU A 105 13.51 -25.49 -23.27
CA GLU A 105 14.08 -25.55 -21.92
C GLU A 105 14.55 -24.15 -21.49
N VAL A 106 14.15 -23.70 -20.30
CA VAL A 106 14.48 -22.37 -19.76
C VAL A 106 15.41 -22.49 -18.55
N GLN A 107 16.48 -21.71 -18.57
CA GLN A 107 17.40 -21.51 -17.46
C GLN A 107 17.31 -20.05 -16.99
N ILE A 108 17.11 -19.85 -15.69
CA ILE A 108 17.05 -18.52 -15.07
C ILE A 108 18.29 -18.35 -14.20
N VAL A 109 19.07 -17.31 -14.47
CA VAL A 109 20.23 -16.93 -13.65
C VAL A 109 20.07 -15.49 -13.16
N TYR A 110 20.48 -15.24 -11.92
CA TYR A 110 20.35 -13.92 -11.31
C TYR A 110 21.61 -13.51 -10.55
N ALA A 111 21.84 -12.20 -10.40
CA ALA A 111 22.94 -11.67 -9.59
C ALA A 111 22.71 -12.02 -8.11
N ALA A 112 23.50 -12.94 -7.57
CA ALA A 112 23.33 -13.47 -6.21
C ALA A 112 23.50 -12.40 -5.13
N GLU A 113 24.26 -11.35 -5.44
CA GLU A 113 24.55 -10.22 -4.56
C GLU A 113 23.37 -9.23 -4.44
N HIS A 114 22.30 -9.43 -5.20
CA HIS A 114 21.14 -8.53 -5.23
C HIS A 114 19.84 -9.27 -4.89
N SER A 115 19.28 -8.98 -3.71
CA SER A 115 18.01 -9.55 -3.25
C SER A 115 16.84 -9.25 -4.19
N GLU A 116 16.83 -8.08 -4.83
CA GLU A 116 15.84 -7.69 -5.82
C GLU A 116 15.89 -8.58 -7.08
N SER A 117 17.10 -8.99 -7.50
CA SER A 117 17.29 -9.89 -8.64
C SER A 117 16.78 -11.30 -8.33
N TYR A 118 16.93 -11.76 -7.09
CA TYR A 118 16.36 -13.03 -6.63
C TYR A 118 14.82 -13.02 -6.68
N VAL A 119 14.18 -12.01 -6.07
CA VAL A 119 12.70 -11.91 -6.04
C VAL A 119 12.12 -11.86 -7.45
N PHE A 120 12.78 -11.14 -8.36
CA PHE A 120 12.35 -11.09 -9.74
C PHE A 120 12.54 -12.43 -10.47
N ALA A 121 13.64 -13.13 -10.21
CA ALA A 121 13.89 -14.45 -10.75
C ALA A 121 12.84 -15.48 -10.29
N GLU A 122 12.43 -15.42 -9.02
CA GLU A 122 11.34 -16.25 -8.50
C GLU A 122 9.99 -15.91 -9.14
N SER A 123 9.70 -14.62 -9.36
CA SER A 123 8.48 -14.19 -10.06
C SER A 123 8.43 -14.76 -11.48
N ILE A 124 9.53 -14.66 -12.24
CA ILE A 124 9.62 -15.23 -13.58
C ILE A 124 9.48 -16.76 -13.53
N TYR A 125 10.21 -17.42 -12.63
CA TYR A 125 10.13 -18.87 -12.46
C TYR A 125 8.69 -19.33 -12.19
N GLY A 126 8.00 -18.67 -11.27
CA GLY A 126 6.62 -18.98 -10.91
C GLY A 126 5.63 -18.83 -12.07
N GLU A 127 5.82 -17.84 -12.93
CA GLU A 127 4.98 -17.66 -14.12
C GLU A 127 5.30 -18.68 -15.23
N ILE A 128 6.58 -18.99 -15.49
CA ILE A 128 6.96 -20.02 -16.47
C ILE A 128 6.50 -21.41 -16.01
N ALA A 129 6.54 -21.70 -14.72
CA ALA A 129 6.07 -22.97 -14.18
C ALA A 129 4.57 -23.22 -14.44
N LYS A 130 3.77 -22.16 -14.61
CA LYS A 130 2.32 -22.26 -14.90
C LYS A 130 2.01 -22.59 -16.37
N THR A 131 2.96 -22.37 -17.29
CA THR A 131 2.71 -22.39 -18.74
C THR A 131 3.04 -23.72 -19.41
N GLY A 132 3.51 -24.71 -18.63
CA GLY A 132 3.89 -26.04 -19.12
C GLY A 132 5.27 -26.09 -19.79
N TRP A 133 6.06 -25.02 -19.67
CA TRP A 133 7.41 -24.96 -20.19
C TRP A 133 8.40 -25.73 -19.30
N LEU A 134 9.46 -26.26 -19.92
CA LEU A 134 10.47 -27.03 -19.20
C LEU A 134 11.46 -26.09 -18.52
N LEU A 135 11.47 -26.09 -17.18
CA LEU A 135 12.47 -25.39 -16.39
C LEU A 135 13.62 -26.35 -16.10
N ARG A 136 14.84 -25.96 -16.48
CA ARG A 136 16.04 -26.78 -16.31
C ARG A 136 16.37 -27.03 -14.84
N GLU A 137 16.30 -25.96 -14.05
CA GLU A 137 16.65 -25.93 -12.63
C GLU A 137 15.95 -24.73 -11.97
N MET A 138 15.98 -24.71 -10.63
CA MET A 138 15.60 -23.51 -9.87
C MET A 138 16.48 -22.32 -10.26
N PRO A 139 16.01 -21.06 -10.08
CA PRO A 139 16.80 -19.88 -10.37
C PRO A 139 18.16 -19.97 -9.71
N LYS A 140 19.22 -19.78 -10.50
CA LYS A 140 20.59 -19.96 -10.04
C LYS A 140 21.27 -18.62 -9.82
N GLY A 141 21.74 -18.41 -8.59
CA GLY A 141 22.59 -17.27 -8.26
C GLY A 141 23.95 -17.39 -8.96
N VAL A 142 24.35 -16.33 -9.65
CA VAL A 142 25.66 -16.17 -10.28
C VAL A 142 26.29 -14.86 -9.82
N SER A 143 27.59 -14.70 -10.01
CA SER A 143 28.27 -13.48 -9.58
C SER A 143 27.82 -12.27 -10.39
N LEU A 144 27.80 -11.09 -9.78
CA LEU A 144 27.50 -9.84 -10.47
C LEU A 144 28.42 -9.63 -11.68
N LYS A 145 29.69 -10.05 -11.59
CA LYS A 145 30.65 -9.97 -12.69
C LYS A 145 30.21 -10.77 -13.91
N ASP A 146 29.65 -11.96 -13.70
CA ASP A 146 29.15 -12.81 -14.79
C ASP A 146 27.91 -12.19 -15.44
N VAL A 147 27.02 -11.63 -14.62
CA VAL A 147 25.83 -10.91 -15.09
C VAL A 147 26.22 -9.66 -15.89
N SER A 148 27.10 -8.82 -15.35
CA SER A 148 27.62 -7.62 -16.03
C SER A 148 28.33 -7.98 -17.32
N ARG A 149 29.04 -9.12 -17.39
CA ARG A 149 29.64 -9.60 -18.63
C ARG A 149 28.57 -9.88 -19.69
N THR A 150 27.46 -10.52 -19.33
CA THR A 150 26.35 -10.74 -20.29
C THR A 150 25.78 -9.43 -20.83
N PHE A 151 25.61 -8.42 -19.96
CA PHE A 151 25.11 -7.09 -20.36
C PHE A 151 26.11 -6.28 -21.19
N MET A 152 27.41 -6.35 -20.87
CA MET A 152 28.45 -5.52 -21.50
C MET A 152 29.08 -6.14 -22.74
N MET A 153 29.28 -7.47 -22.77
CA MET A 153 29.99 -8.14 -23.86
C MET A 153 29.06 -8.70 -24.94
N GLN A 154 27.73 -8.59 -24.76
CA GLN A 154 26.72 -9.15 -25.66
C GLN A 154 27.08 -10.59 -26.06
N GLU A 155 26.90 -11.54 -25.14
CA GLU A 155 27.21 -12.96 -25.39
C GLU A 155 26.61 -13.44 -26.73
N ALA A 156 27.29 -14.34 -27.45
CA ALA A 156 26.75 -14.91 -28.69
C ALA A 156 25.35 -15.50 -28.43
N GLY A 157 24.38 -15.07 -29.23
CA GLY A 157 22.98 -15.45 -29.05
C GLY A 157 22.20 -14.54 -28.09
N LEU A 158 22.75 -13.42 -27.64
CA LEU A 158 21.98 -12.36 -26.98
C LEU A 158 20.93 -11.81 -27.94
N LEU A 159 19.66 -12.05 -27.63
CA LEU A 159 18.52 -11.61 -28.42
C LEU A 159 18.02 -10.24 -27.94
N PHE A 160 18.10 -10.02 -26.62
CA PHE A 160 17.55 -8.85 -25.98
C PHE A 160 18.34 -8.51 -24.70
N SER A 161 18.62 -7.22 -24.49
CA SER A 161 19.02 -6.74 -23.16
C SER A 161 18.52 -5.33 -22.90
N ASN A 162 18.18 -5.06 -21.64
CA ASN A 162 17.99 -3.72 -21.12
C ASN A 162 18.77 -3.61 -19.81
N SER A 163 19.85 -2.83 -19.86
CA SER A 163 20.71 -2.55 -18.72
C SER A 163 20.01 -1.69 -17.65
N ILE A 164 19.00 -0.90 -18.02
CA ILE A 164 18.19 -0.10 -17.08
C ILE A 164 17.31 -1.03 -16.23
N SER A 165 16.70 -2.05 -16.85
CA SER A 165 15.91 -3.05 -16.12
C SER A 165 16.75 -4.14 -15.48
N GLY A 166 18.00 -4.32 -15.93
CA GLY A 166 18.84 -5.45 -15.55
C GLY A 166 18.28 -6.77 -16.07
N LEU A 167 17.71 -6.81 -17.28
CA LEU A 167 17.18 -8.04 -17.89
C LEU A 167 17.84 -8.33 -19.24
N ALA A 168 18.35 -9.54 -19.41
CA ALA A 168 18.90 -10.03 -20.68
C ALA A 168 18.37 -11.43 -21.01
N ILE A 169 18.17 -11.71 -22.30
CA ILE A 169 17.72 -13.00 -22.80
C ILE A 169 18.70 -13.47 -23.87
N THR A 170 19.23 -14.67 -23.66
CA THR A 170 20.21 -15.32 -24.54
C THR A 170 19.66 -16.66 -25.01
N PHE A 171 19.92 -17.01 -26.27
CA PHE A 171 19.53 -18.28 -26.87
C PHE A 171 20.63 -18.78 -27.81
N ALA A 172 21.01 -20.05 -27.66
CA ALA A 172 21.96 -20.69 -28.57
C ALA A 172 21.20 -21.52 -29.62
N SER A 173 21.33 -21.13 -30.88
CA SER A 173 20.88 -21.89 -32.05
C SER A 173 22.07 -22.49 -32.80
N ASP A 174 21.85 -23.62 -33.47
CA ASP A 174 22.82 -24.27 -34.36
C ASP A 174 22.97 -23.56 -35.71
N GLU A 175 22.05 -22.64 -36.03
CA GLU A 175 22.10 -21.82 -37.23
C GLU A 175 22.84 -20.50 -36.94
N LEU A 176 23.99 -20.30 -37.60
CA LEU A 176 24.73 -19.03 -37.57
C LEU A 176 23.80 -17.85 -37.95
N PRO A 177 23.99 -16.67 -37.33
CA PRO A 177 23.11 -15.51 -37.48
C PRO A 177 23.37 -14.78 -38.80
N GLY A 178 22.93 -15.38 -39.90
CA GLY A 178 22.75 -14.69 -41.18
C GLY A 178 21.28 -14.56 -41.56
N LYS A 179 20.48 -15.54 -41.13
CA LYS A 179 19.04 -15.59 -41.31
C LYS A 179 18.50 -16.49 -40.21
N ILE A 180 18.22 -15.95 -39.02
CA ILE A 180 17.17 -16.56 -38.21
C ILE A 180 15.90 -15.99 -38.84
N PRO A 181 15.20 -16.70 -39.75
CA PRO A 181 13.81 -16.36 -39.96
C PRO A 181 13.21 -16.44 -38.55
N PHE A 182 12.58 -15.36 -38.11
CA PHE A 182 11.69 -15.43 -36.96
C PHE A 182 10.60 -16.44 -37.32
N VAL A 183 10.89 -17.73 -37.17
CA VAL A 183 9.90 -18.78 -37.33
C VAL A 183 8.92 -18.52 -36.20
N GLU A 184 7.67 -18.29 -36.54
CA GLU A 184 6.64 -17.74 -35.66
C GLU A 184 6.33 -18.58 -34.40
N ASP A 185 7.03 -19.71 -34.21
CA ASP A 185 6.78 -20.75 -33.19
C ASP A 185 8.03 -21.23 -32.42
N THR A 186 9.00 -20.35 -32.11
CA THR A 186 10.09 -20.70 -31.17
C THR A 186 9.83 -20.19 -29.76
N ALA A 187 10.33 -20.93 -28.78
CA ALA A 187 10.27 -20.58 -27.37
C ALA A 187 10.98 -19.22 -27.06
N SER A 188 12.04 -18.88 -27.79
CA SER A 188 12.67 -17.57 -27.66
C SER A 188 11.74 -16.43 -28.08
N ASN A 189 10.92 -16.64 -29.12
CA ASN A 189 9.97 -15.64 -29.63
C ASN A 189 8.80 -15.40 -28.66
N ALA A 190 8.32 -16.42 -27.95
CA ALA A 190 7.25 -16.25 -26.97
C ALA A 190 7.72 -15.44 -25.76
N LEU A 191 8.93 -15.72 -25.24
CA LEU A 191 9.54 -14.90 -24.20
C LEU A 191 9.80 -13.47 -24.70
N LEU A 192 10.32 -13.31 -25.92
CA LEU A 192 10.56 -12.01 -26.52
C LEU A 192 9.26 -11.19 -26.67
N ALA A 193 8.16 -11.82 -27.10
CA ALA A 193 6.85 -11.18 -27.18
C ALA A 193 6.33 -10.75 -25.80
N ALA A 194 6.49 -11.61 -24.79
CA ALA A 194 6.08 -11.32 -23.42
C ALA A 194 6.84 -10.11 -22.83
N PHE A 195 8.11 -9.95 -23.18
CA PHE A 195 8.91 -8.80 -22.76
C PHE A 195 8.66 -7.56 -23.63
N HIS A 196 8.49 -7.67 -24.95
CA HIS A 196 8.27 -6.50 -25.83
C HIS A 196 7.06 -5.64 -25.43
N ALA A 197 6.02 -6.23 -24.84
CA ALA A 197 4.88 -5.49 -24.25
C ALA A 197 5.31 -4.48 -23.17
N SER A 198 6.49 -4.65 -22.57
CA SER A 198 7.06 -3.79 -21.53
C SER A 198 8.08 -2.75 -22.01
N GLY A 199 8.26 -2.54 -23.33
CA GLY A 199 9.01 -1.39 -23.86
C GLY A 199 10.52 -1.57 -24.05
N TYR A 200 10.92 -2.73 -24.57
CA TYR A 200 12.32 -3.16 -24.68
C TYR A 200 12.92 -2.99 -26.10
N LYS A 201 14.24 -2.78 -26.19
CA LYS A 201 14.98 -2.61 -27.46
C LYS A 201 15.67 -3.91 -27.90
N PRO A 202 15.36 -4.46 -29.09
CA PRO A 202 16.09 -5.62 -29.61
C PRO A 202 17.56 -5.24 -29.85
N LEU A 203 18.49 -6.14 -29.53
CA LEU A 203 19.92 -5.96 -29.79
C LEU A 203 20.36 -6.85 -30.95
N ILE A 204 21.25 -6.32 -31.78
CA ILE A 204 21.87 -7.06 -32.88
C ILE A 204 22.91 -8.01 -32.30
N ILE A 205 22.86 -9.26 -32.76
CA ILE A 205 23.65 -10.40 -32.26
C ILE A 205 25.14 -10.10 -32.40
N SER A 206 25.87 -10.19 -31.28
CA SER A 206 27.34 -10.08 -31.27
C SER A 206 27.99 -11.46 -31.49
N PRO A 207 29.09 -11.55 -32.26
CA PRO A 207 29.70 -12.81 -32.68
C PRO A 207 30.60 -13.49 -31.62
N HIS A 208 30.66 -13.00 -30.38
CA HIS A 208 31.63 -13.50 -29.39
C HIS A 208 31.23 -14.85 -28.76
N GLU A 209 32.07 -15.87 -29.01
CA GLU A 209 31.79 -17.31 -28.79
C GLU A 209 31.82 -17.81 -27.35
N GLU A 210 32.29 -17.03 -26.38
CA GLU A 210 32.82 -17.60 -25.14
C GLU A 210 31.77 -18.01 -24.09
N ILE A 211 30.49 -17.64 -24.23
CA ILE A 211 29.43 -18.07 -23.31
C ILE A 211 28.14 -18.32 -24.10
N ARG A 212 28.03 -19.47 -24.77
CA ARG A 212 26.75 -19.91 -25.34
C ARG A 212 25.98 -20.71 -24.29
N PRO A 213 24.70 -20.43 -24.04
CA PRO A 213 23.86 -21.39 -23.31
C PRO A 213 23.86 -22.73 -24.09
N PRO A 214 23.56 -23.86 -23.42
CA PRO A 214 23.45 -25.13 -24.13
C PRO A 214 22.42 -25.04 -25.26
N LYS A 215 22.65 -25.79 -26.33
CA LYS A 215 21.78 -25.80 -27.52
C LYS A 215 20.33 -26.07 -27.11
N GLY A 216 19.39 -25.26 -27.62
CA GLY A 216 17.97 -25.40 -27.33
C GLY A 216 17.53 -24.89 -25.95
N VAL A 217 18.45 -24.32 -25.15
CA VAL A 217 18.16 -23.70 -23.86
C VAL A 217 18.06 -22.18 -24.01
N ILE A 218 17.01 -21.61 -23.44
CA ILE A 218 16.83 -20.18 -23.30
C ILE A 218 17.35 -19.77 -21.92
N LYS A 219 18.35 -18.90 -21.89
CA LYS A 219 18.92 -18.40 -20.64
C LYS A 219 18.46 -16.97 -20.41
N ILE A 220 17.68 -16.78 -19.35
CA ILE A 220 17.21 -15.49 -18.84
C ILE A 220 18.20 -15.04 -17.76
N VAL A 221 18.79 -13.86 -17.93
CA VAL A 221 19.80 -13.29 -17.05
C VAL A 221 19.23 -12.04 -16.37
N ILE A 222 19.27 -12.02 -15.05
CA ILE A 222 18.69 -10.97 -14.22
C ILE A 222 19.79 -10.30 -13.37
N GLY A 223 19.97 -9.01 -13.57
CA GLY A 223 20.93 -8.17 -12.87
C GLY A 223 20.30 -7.07 -12.03
N PRO A 224 21.15 -6.28 -11.36
CA PRO A 224 20.70 -5.10 -10.64
C PRO A 224 20.18 -4.03 -11.60
N ARG A 225 19.36 -3.13 -11.06
CA ARG A 225 18.98 -1.89 -11.72
C ARG A 225 20.18 -0.93 -11.74
N HIS A 226 20.37 -0.23 -12.86
CA HIS A 226 21.28 0.91 -12.98
C HIS A 226 20.50 2.21 -13.13
#